data_AF-A0A6C0P752-F1
#
_entry.id   AF-A0A6C0P752-F1
#
_cell.length_a   1.000
_cell.length_b   1.000
_cell.length_c   1.000
_cell.angle_alpha   90.00
_cell.angle_beta   90.00
_cell.angle_gamma   90.00
#
_symmetry.space_group_name_H-M   'P 1'
#
loop_
_entity.id
_entity.type
_entity.pdbx_description
1 polymer ?
#
loop_
_entity_poly.entity_id
_entity_poly.type
_entity_poly.pdbx_seq_one_letter_code
_entity_poly.pdbx_strand_id
1 'polypeptide(L)'
;MEGEDSPLSGEEWISTIEYLCKSKAEEFKLFGYEYVTGEEVWHCVSEKYAKNGEPARHQVVNDILSLKVTKFMNFMTLSAYKGTHF
;
A
#
# COMPACT_ATOMS: atom_id res chain seq x y z
N MET A 1 14.88 -26.00 -18.64
CA MET A 1 14.09 -25.21 -17.68
C MET A 1 15.11 -24.44 -16.88
N GLU A 2 15.61 -23.36 -17.47
CA GLU A 2 16.70 -22.55 -16.93
C GLU A 2 16.15 -21.15 -16.68
N GLY A 3 16.30 -20.70 -15.43
CA GLY A 3 16.55 -19.31 -15.05
C GLY A 3 15.59 -18.23 -15.55
N GLU A 4 14.62 -17.88 -14.70
CA GLU A 4 14.18 -16.48 -14.59
C GLU A 4 14.32 -16.03 -13.13
N ASP A 5 15.55 -16.09 -12.60
CA ASP A 5 15.96 -15.29 -11.43
C ASP A 5 16.51 -13.95 -11.92
N SER A 6 15.81 -13.34 -12.89
CA SER A 6 16.09 -11.96 -13.30
C SER A 6 15.52 -11.04 -12.22
N PRO A 7 16.32 -10.11 -11.67
CA PRO A 7 15.79 -9.13 -10.73
C PRO A 7 14.68 -8.35 -11.45
N LEU A 8 13.44 -8.42 -10.93
CA LEU A 8 12.32 -7.65 -11.46
C LEU A 8 12.75 -6.20 -11.67
N SER A 9 12.44 -5.68 -12.85
CA SER A 9 12.71 -4.31 -13.25
C SER A 9 11.97 -3.32 -12.33
N GLY A 10 12.40 -2.07 -12.34
CA GLY A 10 11.73 -1.01 -11.56
C GLY A 10 10.26 -0.84 -11.95
N GLU A 11 9.94 -0.96 -13.24
CA GLU A 11 8.57 -0.83 -13.75
C GLU A 11 7.68 -1.99 -13.29
N GLU A 12 8.17 -3.23 -13.42
CA GLU A 12 7.45 -4.43 -12.93
C GLU A 12 7.22 -4.37 -11.42
N TRP A 13 8.19 -3.84 -10.68
CA TRP A 13 8.05 -3.63 -9.25
C TRP A 13 6.95 -2.61 -8.92
N ILE A 14 6.92 -1.47 -9.60
CA ILE A 14 5.87 -0.45 -9.41
C ILE A 14 4.49 -1.03 -9.72
N SER A 15 4.33 -1.71 -10.87
CA SER A 15 3.06 -2.35 -11.24
C SER A 15 2.62 -3.42 -10.23
N THR A 16 3.57 -4.16 -9.64
CA THR A 16 3.29 -5.12 -8.57
C THR A 16 2.73 -4.41 -7.34
N ILE A 17 3.32 -3.30 -6.92
CA ILE A 17 2.84 -2.52 -5.78
C ILE A 17 1.44 -1.95 -6.04
N GLU A 18 1.20 -1.37 -7.22
CA GLU A 18 -0.11 -0.86 -7.60
C GLU A 18 -1.18 -1.95 -7.56
N TYR A 19 -0.87 -3.14 -8.09
CA TYR A 19 -1.75 -4.30 -8.05
C TYR A 19 -2.07 -4.72 -6.61
N LEU A 20 -1.06 -4.83 -5.75
CA LEU A 20 -1.25 -5.21 -4.35
C LEU A 20 -2.09 -4.19 -3.58
N CYS A 21 -1.85 -2.90 -3.79
CA CYS A 21 -2.62 -1.82 -3.18
C CYS A 21 -4.08 -1.85 -3.63
N LYS A 22 -4.34 -2.05 -4.92
CA LYS A 22 -5.70 -2.20 -5.46
C LYS A 22 -6.42 -3.42 -4.85
N SER A 23 -5.76 -4.57 -4.80
CA SER A 23 -6.32 -5.79 -4.20
C SER A 23 -6.66 -5.58 -2.72
N LYS A 24 -5.80 -4.89 -1.97
CA LYS A 24 -6.06 -4.56 -0.56
C LYS A 24 -7.23 -3.58 -0.40
N ALA A 25 -7.37 -2.60 -1.29
CA ALA A 25 -8.52 -1.70 -1.29
C ALA A 25 -9.83 -2.45 -1.57
N GLU A 26 -9.82 -3.41 -2.50
CA GLU A 26 -10.96 -4.31 -2.76
C GLU A 26 -11.31 -5.16 -1.54
N GLU A 27 -10.31 -5.68 -0.81
CA GLU A 27 -10.53 -6.38 0.46
C GLU A 27 -11.22 -5.47 1.50
N PHE A 28 -10.81 -4.21 1.63
CA PHE A 28 -11.47 -3.27 2.54
C PHE A 28 -12.90 -2.94 2.08
N LYS A 29 -13.17 -2.85 0.78
CA LYS A 29 -14.55 -2.72 0.27
C LYS A 29 -15.42 -3.89 0.67
N LEU A 30 -14.90 -5.12 0.63
CA LEU A 30 -15.63 -6.30 1.09
C LEU A 30 -15.97 -6.24 2.58
N PHE A 31 -15.18 -5.52 3.39
CA PHE A 31 -15.49 -5.25 4.79
C PHE A 31 -16.46 -4.06 5.01
N GLY A 32 -16.99 -3.46 3.94
CA GLY A 32 -17.96 -2.35 3.99
C GLY A 32 -17.36 -0.96 3.83
N TYR A 33 -16.08 -0.84 3.46
CA TYR A 33 -15.43 0.45 3.22
C TYR A 33 -15.46 0.81 1.73
N GLU A 34 -16.60 1.33 1.27
CA GLU A 34 -16.92 1.43 -0.17
C GLU A 34 -16.01 2.35 -1.00
N TYR A 35 -15.43 3.38 -0.38
CA TYR A 35 -14.71 4.44 -1.11
C TYR A 35 -13.18 4.32 -1.08
N VAL A 36 -12.64 3.19 -0.62
CA VAL A 36 -11.18 3.01 -0.52
C VAL A 36 -10.54 2.85 -1.90
N THR A 37 -9.42 3.53 -2.13
CA THR A 37 -8.61 3.44 -3.34
C THR A 37 -7.24 2.81 -3.06
N GLY A 38 -6.61 2.24 -4.10
CA GLY A 38 -5.25 1.72 -3.99
C GLY A 38 -4.22 2.81 -3.68
N GLU A 39 -4.44 4.03 -4.16
CA GLU A 39 -3.58 5.18 -3.87
C GLU A 39 -3.59 5.54 -2.38
N GLU A 40 -4.77 5.58 -1.74
CA GLU A 40 -4.87 5.82 -0.30
C GLU A 40 -4.19 4.71 0.51
N VAL A 41 -4.30 3.45 0.06
CA VAL A 41 -3.58 2.32 0.68
C VAL A 41 -2.07 2.55 0.59
N TRP A 42 -1.56 2.94 -0.59
CA TRP A 42 -0.14 3.25 -0.77
C TRP A 42 0.32 4.42 0.10
N HIS A 43 -0.47 5.50 0.18
CA HIS A 43 -0.17 6.64 1.06
C HIS A 43 -0.11 6.23 2.53
N CYS A 44 -1.04 5.39 2.99
CA CYS A 44 -1.03 4.88 4.36
C CYS A 44 0.22 4.05 4.66
N VAL A 45 0.64 3.20 3.71
CA VAL A 45 1.83 2.36 3.87
C VAL A 45 3.12 3.17 3.78
N SER A 46 3.21 4.11 2.83
CA SER A 46 4.41 4.89 2.55
C SER A 46 4.71 5.98 3.57
N GLU A 47 3.73 6.42 4.37
CA GLU A 47 3.93 7.42 5.45
C GLU A 47 5.07 7.01 6.40
N LYS A 48 5.25 5.70 6.64
CA LYS A 48 6.31 5.21 7.53
C LYS A 48 7.70 5.23 6.89
N TYR A 49 7.80 5.16 5.56
CA TYR A 49 9.07 5.23 4.84
C TYR A 49 9.61 6.66 4.78
N ALA A 50 8.71 7.65 4.71
CA ALA A 50 9.08 9.06 4.81
C ALA A 50 9.84 9.39 6.11
N LYS A 51 9.57 8.64 7.19
CA LYS A 51 10.22 8.82 8.51
C LYS A 51 11.43 7.91 8.71
N ASN A 52 11.41 6.70 8.16
CA ASN A 52 12.35 5.63 8.50
C ASN A 52 13.35 5.29 7.38
N GLY A 53 13.23 5.92 6.21
CA GLY A 53 14.06 5.63 5.03
C GLY A 53 13.46 4.56 4.11
N GLU A 54 14.20 4.21 3.06
CA GLU A 54 13.74 3.30 2.02
C GLU A 54 13.75 1.84 2.51
N PRO A 55 12.60 1.14 2.50
CA PRO A 55 12.48 -0.25 2.95
C PRO A 55 12.98 -1.24 1.89
N ALA A 56 13.26 -2.48 2.31
CA ALA A 56 13.46 -3.57 1.37
C ALA A 56 12.15 -3.99 0.69
N ARG A 57 12.22 -4.46 -0.57
CA ARG A 57 11.03 -4.86 -1.37
C ARG A 57 10.07 -5.80 -0.62
N HIS A 58 10.60 -6.85 0.01
CA HIS A 58 9.80 -7.81 0.77
C HIS A 58 9.05 -7.18 1.95
N GLN A 59 9.61 -6.13 2.57
CA GLN A 59 8.95 -5.40 3.64
C GLN A 59 7.75 -4.64 3.09
N VAL A 60 7.90 -3.97 1.96
CA VAL A 60 6.80 -3.25 1.30
C VAL A 60 5.63 -4.18 0.97
N VAL A 61 5.91 -5.34 0.39
CA VAL A 61 4.87 -6.36 0.12
C VAL A 61 4.17 -6.77 1.41
N ASN A 62 4.94 -7.12 2.44
CA ASN A 62 4.39 -7.52 3.73
C ASN A 62 3.52 -6.42 4.34
N ASP A 63 3.95 -5.17 4.25
CA ASP A 63 3.27 -4.02 4.83
C ASP A 63 1.93 -3.72 4.15
N ILE A 64 1.83 -3.93 2.84
CA ILE A 64 0.56 -3.82 2.11
C ILE A 64 -0.35 -4.98 2.50
N LEU A 65 0.14 -6.22 2.40
CA LEU A 65 -0.68 -7.42 2.62
C LEU A 65 -1.14 -7.58 4.08
N SER A 66 -0.33 -7.14 5.05
CA SER A 66 -0.67 -7.16 6.48
C SER A 66 -1.36 -5.89 6.98
N LEU A 67 -1.67 -4.94 6.08
CA LEU A 67 -2.34 -3.70 6.46
C LEU A 67 -3.73 -4.02 7.04
N LYS A 68 -3.94 -3.62 8.29
CA LYS A 68 -5.23 -3.75 8.97
C LYS A 68 -6.11 -2.56 8.65
N VAL A 69 -7.40 -2.83 8.42
CA VAL A 69 -8.40 -1.79 8.15
C VAL A 69 -8.49 -0.74 9.27
N THR A 70 -8.31 -1.13 10.53
CA THR A 70 -8.29 -0.21 11.67
C THR A 70 -7.15 0.81 11.59
N LYS A 71 -5.96 0.38 11.13
CA LYS A 71 -4.82 1.28 10.92
C LYS A 71 -5.11 2.24 9.76
N PHE A 72 -5.67 1.72 8.67
CA PHE A 72 -6.05 2.52 7.52
C PHE A 72 -7.07 3.61 7.89
N MET A 73 -8.11 3.26 8.66
CA MET A 73 -9.12 4.23 9.11
C MET A 73 -8.51 5.32 10.00
N ASN A 74 -7.64 4.94 10.94
CA ASN A 74 -6.94 5.92 11.78
C ASN A 74 -6.12 6.90 10.92
N PHE A 75 -5.45 6.40 9.89
CA PHE A 75 -4.72 7.22 8.93
C PHE A 75 -5.66 8.20 8.20
N MET A 76 -6.76 7.72 7.63
CA MET A 76 -7.73 8.57 6.91
C MET A 76 -8.32 9.65 7.80
N THR A 77 -8.71 9.30 9.03
CA THR A 77 -9.22 10.27 10.02
C THR A 77 -8.19 11.36 10.31
N LEU A 78 -6.92 10.99 10.56
CA LEU A 78 -5.86 11.96 10.82
C LEU A 78 -5.56 12.84 9.60
N SER A 79 -5.59 12.28 8.39
CA SER A 79 -5.40 13.02 7.15
C SER A 79 -6.51 14.06 6.92
N ALA A 80 -7.76 13.71 7.24
CA ALA A 80 -8.88 14.66 7.20
C ALA A 80 -8.69 15.82 8.19
N TYR A 81 -8.23 15.54 9.42
CA TYR A 81 -7.94 16.60 10.40
C TYR A 81 -6.78 17.51 10.00
N LYS A 82 -5.77 16.97 9.32
CA LYS A 82 -4.63 17.75 8.81
C LYS A 82 -4.97 18.59 7.58
N GLY A 83 -6.17 18.42 7.01
CA GLY A 83 -6.56 19.07 5.75
C GLY A 83 -5.75 18.57 4.55
N THR A 84 -5.11 17.40 4.66
CA THR A 84 -4.30 16.80 3.59
C THR A 84 -5.09 15.75 2.81
N HIS A 85 -6.42 15.89 2.75
CA HIS A 85 -7.27 15.02 1.95
C HIS A 85 -7.22 15.56 0.52
N PHE A 86 -6.56 14.82 -0.38
CA PHE A 86 -6.46 15.11 -1.80
C PHE A 86 -7.60 14.43 -2.55
#